data_AF-A0A8H7SWF3-F1
#
_entry.id   AF-A0A8H7SWF3-F1
#
_cell.length_a   1.000
_cell.length_b   1.000
_cell.length_c   1.000
_cell.angle_alpha   90.00
_cell.angle_beta   90.00
_cell.angle_gamma   90.00
#
_symmetry.space_group_name_H-M   'P 1'
#
loop_
_entity.id
_entity.type
_entity.pdbx_description
1 polymer ?
#
loop_
_entity_poly.entity_id
_entity_poly.type
_entity_poly.pdbx_seq_one_letter_code
_entity_poly.pdbx_strand_id
1 'polypeptide(L)'
;MVIDSHIYFFAASGIYAQYVSPAICGQAQYTAEDAKFPVFIGEWSLQTLYNNKLEGRKTIYDTQVYAYSKYTSGSAFWNYNMLDNTDPVDGEGITSDYWSWTRLIDQGVVTPKVNSSYCYRGGE
;
A
#
# COMPACT_ATOMS: atom_id res chain seq x y z
N MET A 1 20.17 -11.48 -8.86
CA MET A 1 19.93 -10.64 -7.66
C MET A 1 18.61 -9.93 -7.85
N VAL A 2 17.84 -9.78 -6.77
CA VAL A 2 16.59 -8.99 -6.71
C VAL A 2 16.76 -8.02 -5.54
N ILE A 3 16.40 -6.77 -5.73
CA ILE A 3 16.41 -5.76 -4.67
C ILE A 3 15.09 -5.86 -3.92
N ASP A 4 15.16 -5.96 -2.59
CA ASP A 4 14.00 -5.81 -1.72
C ASP A 4 13.88 -4.35 -1.28
N SER A 5 12.75 -3.71 -1.55
CA SER A 5 12.45 -2.34 -1.15
C SER A 5 11.21 -2.30 -0.28
N HIS A 6 11.25 -1.49 0.79
CA HIS A 6 10.16 -1.34 1.74
C HIS A 6 9.56 0.05 1.59
N ILE A 7 8.25 0.14 1.42
CA ILE A 7 7.55 1.41 1.16
C ILE A 7 6.46 1.59 2.20
N TYR A 8 6.58 2.68 2.97
CA TYR A 8 5.65 3.00 4.04
C TYR A 8 5.24 4.47 4.05
N PHE A 9 3.93 4.70 4.00
CA PHE A 9 3.36 6.04 3.98
C PHE A 9 3.01 6.59 5.36
N PHE A 10 3.11 5.78 6.42
CA PHE A 10 2.95 6.23 7.81
C PHE A 10 4.15 7.00 8.35
N ALA A 11 5.33 6.82 7.75
CA ALA A 11 6.59 7.45 8.18
C ALA A 11 6.98 8.67 7.31
N ALA A 12 6.28 8.90 6.20
CA ALA A 12 6.54 10.00 5.29
C ALA A 12 5.77 11.26 5.73
N SER A 13 6.51 12.37 5.89
CA SER A 13 5.91 13.66 6.28
C SER A 13 4.89 14.14 5.23
N GLY A 14 3.74 14.63 5.70
CA GLY A 14 2.72 15.25 4.85
C GLY A 14 1.84 14.30 4.04
N ILE A 15 1.84 12.99 4.34
CA ILE A 15 0.99 12.03 3.64
C ILE A 15 -0.36 11.86 4.34
N TYR A 16 -1.42 12.28 3.66
CA TYR A 16 -2.81 12.13 4.07
C TYR A 16 -3.50 11.01 3.30
N ALA A 17 -4.33 10.21 3.96
CA ALA A 17 -5.01 9.06 3.35
C ALA A 17 -5.79 9.41 2.07
N GLN A 18 -6.48 10.56 2.04
CA GLN A 18 -7.26 10.99 0.87
C GLN A 18 -6.41 11.44 -0.34
N TYR A 19 -5.11 11.64 -0.14
CA TYR A 19 -4.18 12.14 -1.17
C TYR A 19 -2.97 11.23 -1.42
N VAL A 20 -2.94 10.03 -0.82
CA VAL A 20 -1.78 9.13 -0.89
C VAL A 20 -1.64 8.43 -2.25
N SER A 21 -2.74 8.24 -2.99
CA SER A 21 -2.73 7.48 -4.24
C SER A 21 -1.76 7.98 -5.32
N PRO A 22 -1.66 9.29 -5.63
CA PRO A 22 -0.60 9.81 -6.50
C PRO A 22 0.81 9.46 -6.02
N ALA A 23 1.07 9.58 -4.71
CA ALA A 23 2.37 9.29 -4.13
C ALA A 23 2.74 7.80 -4.27
N ILE A 24 1.78 6.89 -4.10
CA ILE A 24 1.96 5.45 -4.36
C ILE A 24 2.42 5.21 -5.80
N CYS A 25 1.72 5.79 -6.77
CA CYS A 25 2.05 5.58 -8.18
C CYS A 25 3.44 6.13 -8.54
N GLY A 26 3.75 7.35 -8.09
CA GLY A 26 5.04 7.98 -8.33
C GLY A 26 6.19 7.23 -7.65
N GLN A 27 6.00 6.80 -6.40
CA GLN A 27 7.02 6.04 -5.68
C GLN A 27 7.28 4.69 -6.35
N ALA A 28 6.25 3.97 -6.79
CA ALA A 28 6.42 2.70 -7.48
C ALA A 28 7.17 2.84 -8.81
N GLN A 29 6.86 3.90 -9.59
CA GLN A 29 7.59 4.23 -10.82
C GLN A 29 9.06 4.54 -10.52
N TYR A 30 9.31 5.46 -9.60
CA TYR A 30 10.67 5.88 -9.23
C TYR A 30 11.51 4.71 -8.70
N THR A 31 10.92 3.83 -7.88
CA THR A 31 11.61 2.64 -7.36
C THR A 31 12.04 1.67 -8.48
N ALA A 32 11.32 1.67 -9.61
CA ALA A 32 11.64 0.83 -10.75
C ALA A 32 12.63 1.48 -11.75
N GLU A 33 12.71 2.81 -11.77
CA GLU A 33 13.57 3.56 -12.70
C GLU A 33 15.06 3.27 -12.44
N ASP A 34 15.84 3.16 -13.53
CA ASP A 34 17.29 2.91 -13.54
C ASP A 34 17.77 1.63 -12.80
N ALA A 35 16.87 0.73 -12.46
CA ALA A 35 17.20 -0.49 -11.74
C ALA A 35 17.90 -1.51 -12.65
N LYS A 36 19.22 -1.68 -12.48
CA LYS A 36 20.02 -2.76 -13.12
C LYS A 36 19.53 -4.17 -12.74
N PHE A 37 18.84 -4.30 -11.61
CA PHE A 37 18.30 -5.55 -11.08
C PHE A 37 16.80 -5.38 -10.81
N PRO A 38 15.99 -6.45 -10.94
CA PRO A 38 14.57 -6.38 -10.60
C PRO A 38 14.37 -5.96 -9.14
N VAL A 39 13.32 -5.15 -8.90
CA VAL A 39 12.93 -4.73 -7.55
C VAL A 39 11.63 -5.43 -7.16
N PHE A 40 11.58 -6.00 -5.96
CA PHE A 40 10.38 -6.53 -5.33
C PHE A 40 10.07 -5.68 -4.10
N ILE A 41 8.80 -5.31 -3.90
CA ILE A 41 8.41 -4.53 -2.72
C ILE A 41 8.11 -5.49 -1.57
N GLY A 42 9.12 -5.86 -0.77
CA GLY A 42 8.97 -6.89 0.26
C GLY A 42 8.11 -6.49 1.44
N GLU A 43 7.94 -5.19 1.69
CA GLU A 43 7.11 -4.70 2.79
C GLU A 43 6.36 -3.41 2.43
N TRP A 44 5.07 -3.39 2.78
CA TRP A 44 4.19 -2.22 2.69
C TRP A 44 2.92 -2.45 3.53
N SER A 45 2.19 -1.38 3.87
CA SER A 45 0.92 -1.45 4.61
C SER A 45 -0.06 -0.37 4.14
N LEU A 46 -1.27 -0.29 4.72
CA LEU A 46 -2.28 0.69 4.32
C LEU A 46 -2.23 1.99 5.13
N GLN A 47 -1.50 2.03 6.26
CA GLN A 47 -1.47 3.19 7.13
C GLN A 47 -0.73 4.35 6.46
N THR A 48 -1.35 5.52 6.52
CA THR A 48 -0.75 6.81 6.18
C THR A 48 -0.46 7.62 7.43
N LEU A 49 0.32 8.69 7.31
CA LEU A 49 0.69 9.51 8.46
C LEU A 49 -0.54 10.24 9.05
N TYR A 50 -1.45 10.73 8.20
CA TYR A 50 -2.59 11.54 8.64
C TYR A 50 -3.94 11.13 8.04
N ASN A 51 -5.00 11.37 8.82
CA ASN A 51 -6.42 11.27 8.47
C ASN A 51 -6.79 9.92 7.86
N ASN A 52 -6.33 8.83 8.47
CA ASN A 52 -6.70 7.47 8.04
C ASN A 52 -8.22 7.28 8.12
N LYS A 53 -8.77 6.59 7.12
CA LYS A 53 -10.20 6.30 7.00
C LYS A 53 -10.42 4.83 6.73
N LEU A 54 -11.32 4.20 7.49
CA LEU A 54 -11.59 2.77 7.32
C LEU A 54 -12.17 2.47 5.92
N GLU A 55 -12.98 3.37 5.39
CA GLU A 55 -13.57 3.27 4.05
C GLU A 55 -12.54 3.43 2.91
N GLY A 56 -11.47 4.19 3.13
CA GLY A 56 -10.45 4.49 2.11
C GLY A 56 -9.46 3.35 1.85
N ARG A 57 -9.43 2.35 2.74
CA ARG A 57 -8.44 1.25 2.70
C ARG A 57 -8.46 0.47 1.40
N LYS A 58 -9.65 0.25 0.80
CA LYS A 58 -9.76 -0.48 -0.48
C LYS A 58 -9.03 0.23 -1.60
N THR A 59 -9.21 1.54 -1.71
CA THR A 59 -8.55 2.35 -2.74
C THR A 59 -7.04 2.36 -2.56
N ILE A 60 -6.55 2.47 -1.33
CA ILE A 60 -5.11 2.43 -1.02
C ILE A 60 -4.52 1.06 -1.36
N TYR A 61 -5.19 -0.02 -0.94
CA TYR A 61 -4.79 -1.40 -1.23
C TYR A 61 -4.70 -1.65 -2.74
N ASP A 62 -5.78 -1.38 -3.47
CA ASP A 62 -5.86 -1.59 -4.91
C ASP A 62 -4.82 -0.77 -5.68
N THR A 63 -4.58 0.47 -5.24
CA THR A 63 -3.57 1.34 -5.83
C THR A 63 -2.16 0.77 -5.64
N GLN A 64 -1.81 0.31 -4.43
CA GLN A 64 -0.50 -0.28 -4.16
C GLN A 64 -0.29 -1.58 -4.93
N VAL A 65 -1.24 -2.51 -4.88
CA VAL A 65 -1.15 -3.78 -5.64
C VAL A 65 -0.99 -3.51 -7.13
N TYR A 66 -1.80 -2.61 -7.71
CA TYR A 66 -1.67 -2.27 -9.12
C TYR A 66 -0.31 -1.64 -9.44
N ALA A 67 0.12 -0.66 -8.65
CA ALA A 67 1.37 0.06 -8.89
C ALA A 67 2.59 -0.87 -8.81
N TYR A 68 2.65 -1.70 -7.78
CA TYR A 68 3.76 -2.64 -7.60
C TYR A 68 3.74 -3.76 -8.64
N SER A 69 2.58 -4.29 -9.02
CA SER A 69 2.51 -5.25 -10.14
C SER A 69 2.86 -4.65 -11.49
N LYS A 70 2.62 -3.35 -11.71
CA LYS A 70 2.88 -2.68 -12.98
C LYS A 70 4.33 -2.26 -13.15
N TYR A 71 4.91 -1.64 -12.12
CA TYR A 71 6.22 -1.00 -12.22
C TYR A 71 7.34 -1.87 -11.66
N THR A 72 7.06 -2.75 -10.70
CA THR A 72 8.07 -3.60 -10.05
C THR A 72 7.83 -5.09 -10.34
N SER A 73 8.59 -5.98 -9.71
CA SER A 73 8.44 -7.44 -9.84
C SER A 73 7.39 -8.03 -8.91
N GLY A 74 6.56 -7.18 -8.27
CA GLY A 74 5.53 -7.59 -7.31
C GLY A 74 5.80 -7.07 -5.91
N SER A 75 5.01 -7.57 -4.94
CA SER A 75 5.08 -7.11 -3.56
C SER A 75 4.60 -8.14 -2.54
N ALA A 76 4.96 -7.95 -1.28
CA ALA A 76 4.42 -8.66 -0.13
C ALA A 76 3.94 -7.66 0.93
N PHE A 77 2.71 -7.86 1.41
CA PHE A 77 2.11 -7.00 2.42
C PHE A 77 2.66 -7.33 3.81
N TRP A 78 2.94 -6.28 4.58
CA TRP A 78 3.36 -6.38 5.97
C TRP A 78 2.17 -6.06 6.90
N ASN A 79 1.61 -7.01 7.65
CA ASN A 79 2.00 -8.41 7.83
C ASN A 79 0.81 -9.36 7.61
N TYR A 80 1.05 -10.68 7.71
CA TYR A 80 -0.02 -11.68 7.57
C TYR A 80 -1.09 -11.53 8.66
N ASN A 81 -0.70 -11.42 9.93
CA ASN A 81 -1.62 -11.34 11.06
C ASN A 81 -1.03 -10.50 12.19
N MET A 82 -1.82 -9.56 12.70
CA MET A 82 -1.44 -8.72 13.84
C MET A 82 -2.35 -9.01 15.03
N LEU A 83 -1.76 -9.57 16.09
CA LEU A 83 -2.45 -9.87 17.35
C LEU A 83 -2.29 -8.70 18.32
N ASP A 84 -3.37 -8.37 19.03
CA ASP A 84 -3.38 -7.50 20.21
C ASP A 84 -2.83 -6.06 20.05
N ASN A 85 -2.59 -5.59 18.82
CA ASN A 85 -2.25 -4.19 18.59
C ASN A 85 -3.52 -3.34 18.41
N THR A 86 -3.79 -2.53 19.44
CA THR A 86 -4.93 -1.61 19.52
C THR A 86 -4.49 -0.15 19.60
N ASP A 87 -3.24 0.16 19.23
CA ASP A 87 -2.77 1.53 19.23
C ASP A 87 -3.58 2.34 18.20
N PRO A 88 -4.11 3.51 18.58
CA PRO A 88 -4.86 4.34 17.66
C PRO A 88 -3.93 4.89 16.57
N VAL A 89 -4.43 4.97 15.34
CA VAL A 89 -3.79 5.72 14.26
C VAL A 89 -4.33 7.14 14.21
N ASP A 90 -3.63 8.05 13.53
CA ASP A 90 -4.22 9.35 13.22
C ASP A 90 -5.42 9.17 12.26
N GLY A 91 -6.61 9.58 12.70
CA GLY A 91 -7.87 9.34 12.00
C GLY A 91 -8.71 8.23 12.64
N GLU A 92 -9.18 7.28 11.83
CA GLU A 92 -10.11 6.24 12.24
C GLU A 92 -9.42 4.89 12.47
N GLY A 93 -9.81 4.18 13.54
CA GLY A 93 -9.39 2.81 13.79
C GLY A 93 -8.07 2.68 14.54
N ILE A 94 -7.53 1.47 14.53
CA ILE A 94 -6.29 1.07 15.22
C ILE A 94 -5.29 0.50 14.23
N THR A 95 -4.02 0.35 14.64
CA THR A 95 -2.95 -0.21 13.80
C THR A 95 -3.36 -1.52 13.12
N SER A 96 -4.00 -2.45 13.84
CA SER A 96 -4.41 -3.73 13.25
C SER A 96 -5.47 -3.62 12.14
N ASP A 97 -6.20 -2.50 12.03
CA ASP A 97 -7.11 -2.26 10.90
C ASP A 97 -6.38 -1.91 9.59
N TYR A 98 -5.10 -1.53 9.64
CA TYR A 98 -4.31 -1.12 8.47
C TYR A 98 -3.12 -2.03 8.18
N TRP A 99 -2.77 -2.93 9.10
CA TRP A 99 -1.55 -3.74 9.08
C TRP A 99 -1.79 -5.26 9.15
N SER A 100 -3.02 -5.72 9.42
CA SER A 100 -3.33 -7.16 9.50
C SER A 100 -3.99 -7.64 8.21
N TRP A 101 -3.26 -8.36 7.36
CA TRP A 101 -3.78 -8.87 6.10
C TRP A 101 -5.02 -9.75 6.25
N THR A 102 -5.03 -10.65 7.24
CA THR A 102 -6.18 -11.50 7.57
C THR A 102 -7.46 -10.70 7.84
N ARG A 103 -7.38 -9.67 8.68
CA ARG A 103 -8.52 -8.79 8.98
C ARG A 103 -8.99 -8.03 7.75
N LEU A 104 -8.05 -7.58 6.91
CA LEU A 104 -8.38 -6.88 5.66
C LEU A 104 -9.07 -7.81 4.65
N ILE A 105 -8.75 -9.11 4.64
CA ILE A 105 -9.51 -10.13 3.88
C ILE A 105 -10.93 -10.25 4.46
N ASP A 106 -11.06 -10.45 5.77
CA ASP A 106 -12.36 -10.65 6.43
C ASP A 106 -13.30 -9.44 6.21
N GLN A 107 -12.73 -8.25 6.09
CA GLN A 107 -13.45 -6.99 5.85
C GLN A 107 -13.64 -6.68 4.36
N GLY A 108 -13.20 -7.54 3.45
CA GLY A 108 -13.35 -7.38 2.00
C GLY A 108 -12.48 -6.28 1.37
N VAL A 109 -11.47 -5.78 2.10
CA VAL A 109 -10.48 -4.82 1.58
C VAL A 109 -9.53 -5.52 0.62
N VAL A 110 -8.98 -6.66 1.03
CA VAL A 110 -8.11 -7.49 0.19
C VAL A 110 -8.99 -8.34 -0.73
N THR A 111 -8.82 -8.19 -2.04
CA THR A 111 -9.54 -8.98 -3.05
C THR A 111 -8.59 -9.74 -3.97
N PRO A 112 -9.00 -10.91 -4.53
CA PRO A 112 -8.15 -11.70 -5.44
C PRO A 112 -7.78 -10.98 -6.74
N LYS A 113 -8.57 -9.97 -7.13
CA LYS A 113 -8.33 -9.16 -8.32
C LYS A 113 -8.51 -7.69 -7.99
N VAL A 114 -7.64 -6.86 -8.56
CA VAL A 114 -7.77 -5.41 -8.60
C VAL A 114 -8.43 -5.03 -9.92
N ASN A 115 -9.66 -4.53 -9.85
CA ASN A 115 -10.45 -4.18 -11.04
C ASN A 115 -10.35 -2.69 -11.41
N SER A 116 -9.94 -1.85 -10.46
CA SER A 116 -9.71 -0.43 -10.63
C SER A 116 -8.55 0.01 -9.74
N SER A 117 -7.80 1.03 -10.16
CA SER A 117 -6.75 1.64 -9.33
C SER A 117 -6.68 3.13 -9.66
N TYR A 118 -6.13 3.93 -8.75
CA TYR A 118 -5.90 5.36 -9.02
C TYR A 118 -4.84 5.60 -10.11
N CYS A 119 -3.82 4.73 -10.19
CA CYS A 119 -2.74 4.94 -11.14
C CYS A 119 -3.28 4.95 -12.58
N TYR A 120 -3.16 6.10 -13.26
CA TYR A 120 -3.65 6.31 -14.61
C TYR A 120 -3.24 5.15 -15.55
N ARG A 121 -4.22 4.57 -16.25
CA ARG A 121 -3.98 3.87 -17.52
C ARG A 121 -3.63 4.94 -18.55
N GLY A 122 -2.36 5.29 -18.68
CA GLY A 122 -1.90 6.10 -19.82
C GLY A 122 -2.14 5.35 -21.13
N GLY A 123 -2.87 6.00 -22.04
CA GLY A 123 -3.04 5.79 -23.48
C GLY A 123 -2.60 4.46 -24.11
N GLU A 124 -3.59 3.73 -24.62
CA GLU A 124 -3.53 3.13 -25.96
C GLU A 124 -4.17 4.11 -26.95
#